data_AF-A0A8B9AX81-F1
#
_entry.id   AF-A0A8B9AX81-F1
#
_cell.length_a   1.000
_cell.length_b   1.000
_cell.length_c   1.000
_cell.angle_alpha   90.00
_cell.angle_beta   90.00
_cell.angle_gamma   90.00
#
_symmetry.space_group_name_H-M   'P 1'
#
loop_
_entity.id
_entity.type
_entity.pdbx_description
1 polymer ?
#
loop_
_entity_poly.entity_id
_entity_poly.type
_entity_poly.pdbx_seq_one_letter_code
_entity_poly.pdbx_strand_id
1 'polypeptide(L)'
;MEKEKTATAESSRASSRVKKWSLDGTTALVTGGTKGIGHAIVEELAGFGATVHTCSRTEAELNKCLERWKSLNIHVTGSVCDVSSRAEREKLMEDVRSIFQGKLNILHLMRL
;
A
#
# COMPACT_ATOMS: atom_id res chain seq x y z
N MET A 1 32.52 5.54 -35.48
CA MET A 1 32.49 4.67 -34.28
C MET A 1 32.14 5.45 -32.99
N GLU A 2 31.27 6.47 -33.04
CA GLU A 2 30.87 7.25 -31.84
C GLU A 2 29.37 7.15 -31.49
N LYS A 3 28.53 6.53 -32.33
CA LYS A 3 27.08 6.48 -32.09
C LYS A 3 26.60 5.39 -31.11
N GLU A 4 27.50 4.52 -30.63
CA GLU A 4 27.13 3.31 -29.86
C GLU A 4 27.27 3.47 -28.34
N LYS A 5 27.98 4.51 -27.87
CA LYS A 5 28.23 4.75 -26.42
C LYS A 5 27.11 5.50 -25.69
N THR A 6 26.21 6.18 -26.41
CA THR A 6 25.14 7.01 -25.80
C THR A 6 23.90 6.19 -25.43
N ALA A 7 23.54 5.17 -26.22
CA ALA A 7 22.31 4.38 -26.01
C ALA A 7 22.32 3.53 -24.72
N THR A 8 23.48 3.03 -24.31
CA THR A 8 23.63 2.17 -23.11
C THR A 8 23.48 2.97 -21.80
N ALA A 9 23.90 4.23 -21.77
CA ALA A 9 23.79 5.12 -20.62
C ALA A 9 22.35 5.65 -20.42
N GLU A 10 21.61 5.87 -21.50
CA GLU A 10 20.21 6.29 -21.45
C GLU A 10 19.27 5.16 -21.03
N SER A 11 19.51 3.94 -21.54
CA SER A 11 18.75 2.73 -21.16
C SER A 11 18.93 2.36 -19.69
N SER A 12 20.15 2.44 -19.16
CA SER A 12 20.45 2.20 -17.74
C SER A 12 19.85 3.27 -16.82
N ARG A 13 19.81 4.54 -17.24
CA ARG A 13 19.10 5.62 -16.52
C ARG A 13 17.58 5.50 -16.59
N ALA A 14 17.02 5.00 -17.69
CA ALA A 14 15.59 4.71 -17.78
C ALA A 14 15.20 3.56 -16.85
N SER A 15 15.97 2.46 -16.84
CA SER A 15 15.77 1.33 -15.93
C SER A 15 15.89 1.70 -14.45
N SER A 16 16.88 2.53 -14.08
CA SER A 16 17.03 3.01 -12.71
C SER A 16 15.91 3.95 -12.27
N ARG A 17 15.35 4.73 -13.20
CA ARG A 17 14.16 5.56 -12.95
C ARG A 17 12.93 4.69 -12.72
N VAL A 18 12.65 3.70 -13.56
CA VAL A 18 11.51 2.77 -13.36
C VAL A 18 11.61 2.07 -12.00
N LYS A 19 12.80 1.57 -11.63
CA LYS A 19 13.03 1.00 -10.28
C LYS A 19 12.79 1.99 -9.14
N LYS A 20 13.07 3.28 -9.34
CA LYS A 20 12.88 4.30 -8.29
C LYS A 20 11.41 4.58 -8.00
N TRP A 21 10.52 4.35 -8.96
CA TRP A 21 9.07 4.60 -8.84
C TRP A 21 8.23 3.33 -8.63
N SER A 22 8.87 2.16 -8.57
CA SER A 22 8.20 0.90 -8.17
C SER A 22 8.16 0.79 -6.64
N LEU A 23 7.06 0.24 -6.13
CA LEU A 23 6.86 -0.13 -4.73
C LEU A 23 6.83 -1.65 -4.54
N ASP A 24 7.29 -2.42 -5.53
CA ASP A 24 7.35 -3.87 -5.47
C ASP A 24 8.10 -4.35 -4.23
N GLY A 25 7.48 -5.27 -3.47
CA GLY A 25 8.06 -5.85 -2.26
C GLY A 25 8.10 -4.90 -1.06
N THR A 26 7.44 -3.74 -1.15
CA THR A 26 7.19 -2.86 0.00
C THR A 26 5.83 -3.14 0.62
N THR A 27 5.67 -2.77 1.88
CA THR A 27 4.43 -2.94 2.65
C THR A 27 3.90 -1.60 3.13
N ALA A 28 2.58 -1.43 3.09
CA ALA A 28 1.95 -0.18 3.48
C ALA A 28 0.74 -0.40 4.39
N LEU A 29 0.64 0.41 5.45
CA LEU A 29 -0.57 0.54 6.27
C LEU A 29 -1.24 1.87 5.92
N VAL A 30 -2.50 1.83 5.52
CA VAL A 30 -3.33 3.02 5.25
C VAL A 30 -4.52 3.06 6.20
N THR A 31 -4.54 4.02 7.12
CA THR A 31 -5.71 4.20 7.99
C THR A 31 -6.84 4.91 7.25
N GLY A 32 -8.08 4.45 7.43
CA GLY A 32 -9.25 5.04 6.76
C GLY A 32 -9.32 4.80 5.25
N GLY A 33 -8.76 3.69 4.75
CA GLY A 33 -8.63 3.44 3.31
C GLY A 33 -9.91 3.01 2.59
N THR A 34 -11.08 3.04 3.23
CA THR A 34 -12.34 2.62 2.60
C THR A 34 -13.04 3.73 1.81
N LYS A 35 -12.67 5.00 2.01
CA LYS A 35 -13.31 6.15 1.35
C LYS A 35 -12.32 7.26 1.00
N GLY A 36 -12.73 8.13 0.08
CA GLY A 36 -12.05 9.40 -0.23
C GLY A 36 -10.58 9.22 -0.57
N ILE A 37 -9.73 10.05 0.04
CA ILE A 37 -8.28 10.07 -0.21
C ILE A 37 -7.63 8.75 0.20
N GLY A 38 -8.01 8.18 1.34
CA GLY A 38 -7.45 6.90 1.80
C GLY A 38 -7.70 5.77 0.81
N HIS A 39 -8.90 5.73 0.21
CA HIS A 39 -9.24 4.75 -0.83
C HIS A 39 -8.35 4.88 -2.06
N ALA A 40 -8.19 6.11 -2.58
CA ALA A 40 -7.31 6.37 -3.70
C ALA A 40 -5.85 5.98 -3.39
N ILE A 41 -5.37 6.28 -2.17
CA ILE A 41 -4.01 5.92 -1.74
C ILE A 41 -3.82 4.40 -1.72
N VAL A 42 -4.80 3.62 -1.23
CA VAL A 42 -4.72 2.16 -1.25
C VAL A 42 -4.58 1.65 -2.68
N GLU A 43 -5.40 2.16 -3.60
CA GLU A 43 -5.38 1.74 -5.01
C GLU A 43 -4.06 2.10 -5.69
N GLU A 44 -3.57 3.32 -5.50
CA GLU A 44 -2.30 3.78 -6.09
C GLU A 44 -1.11 2.99 -5.53
N LEU A 45 -1.00 2.84 -4.21
CA LEU A 45 0.11 2.09 -3.59
C LEU A 45 0.14 0.64 -4.08
N ALA A 46 -1.02 -0.02 -4.12
CA ALA A 46 -1.10 -1.38 -4.60
C ALA A 46 -0.88 -1.49 -6.11
N GLY A 47 -1.29 -0.47 -6.89
CA GLY A 47 -1.01 -0.35 -8.32
C GLY A 47 0.48 -0.21 -8.64
N PHE A 48 1.25 0.41 -7.74
CA PHE A 48 2.72 0.45 -7.81
C PHE A 48 3.41 -0.80 -7.27
N GLY A 49 2.67 -1.83 -6.85
CA GLY A 49 3.19 -3.13 -6.41
C GLY A 49 3.39 -3.29 -4.90
N ALA A 50 2.93 -2.34 -4.09
CA ALA A 50 2.99 -2.50 -2.64
C ALA A 50 1.95 -3.51 -2.13
N THR A 51 2.30 -4.29 -1.10
CA THR A 51 1.31 -5.05 -0.33
C THR A 51 0.66 -4.12 0.69
N VAL A 52 -0.65 -3.90 0.56
CA VAL A 52 -1.36 -2.92 1.39
C VAL A 52 -2.25 -3.59 2.43
N HIS A 53 -2.21 -3.07 3.65
CA HIS A 53 -3.19 -3.34 4.70
C HIS A 53 -3.93 -2.03 5.01
N THR A 54 -5.25 -2.09 5.15
CA THR A 54 -6.06 -0.93 5.51
C THR A 54 -6.97 -1.21 6.69
N CYS A 55 -7.44 -0.16 7.34
CA CYS A 55 -8.45 -0.29 8.38
C CYS A 55 -9.55 0.75 8.26
N SER A 56 -10.72 0.40 8.78
CA SER A 56 -11.84 1.34 8.96
C SER A 56 -12.71 0.90 10.13
N ARG A 57 -13.63 1.76 10.57
CA ARG A 57 -14.57 1.47 11.65
C ARG A 57 -15.75 0.62 11.21
N THR A 58 -16.06 0.61 9.91
CA THR A 58 -17.28 -0.01 9.39
C THR A 58 -16.93 -1.28 8.62
N GLU A 59 -17.21 -2.44 9.22
CA GLU A 59 -16.91 -3.74 8.61
C GLU A 59 -17.54 -3.94 7.23
N ALA A 60 -18.81 -3.55 7.06
CA ALA A 60 -19.51 -3.69 5.79
C ALA A 60 -18.84 -2.88 4.65
N GLU A 61 -18.35 -1.68 4.95
CA GLU A 61 -17.66 -0.83 3.96
C GLU A 61 -16.27 -1.37 3.64
N LEU A 62 -15.57 -1.88 4.65
CA LEU A 62 -14.29 -2.55 4.49
C LEU A 62 -14.41 -3.78 3.58
N ASN A 63 -15.34 -4.67 3.89
CA ASN A 63 -15.53 -5.92 3.13
C ASN A 63 -15.91 -5.63 1.68
N LYS A 64 -16.79 -4.64 1.43
CA LYS A 64 -17.12 -4.19 0.07
C LYS A 64 -15.89 -3.71 -0.71
N CYS A 65 -14.97 -2.97 -0.07
CA CYS A 65 -13.73 -2.53 -0.72
C CYS A 65 -12.79 -3.71 -1.00
N LEU A 66 -12.62 -4.63 -0.03
CA LEU A 66 -11.78 -5.81 -0.18
C LEU A 66 -12.27 -6.72 -1.32
N GLU A 67 -13.58 -6.95 -1.43
CA GLU A 67 -14.17 -7.70 -2.54
C GLU A 67 -13.91 -7.02 -3.89
N ARG A 68 -14.07 -5.70 -3.97
CA ARG A 68 -13.75 -4.93 -5.17
C ARG A 68 -12.27 -5.08 -5.55
N TRP A 69 -11.34 -4.86 -4.63
CA TRP A 69 -9.90 -4.96 -4.93
C TRP A 69 -9.50 -6.39 -5.32
N LYS A 70 -10.09 -7.40 -4.67
CA LYS A 70 -9.93 -8.79 -5.06
C LYS A 70 -10.39 -9.05 -6.50
N SER A 71 -11.51 -8.47 -6.92
CA SER A 71 -12.00 -8.59 -8.31
C SER A 71 -11.08 -7.94 -9.35
N LEU A 72 -10.27 -6.95 -8.91
CA LEU A 72 -9.26 -6.28 -9.72
C LEU A 72 -7.88 -6.96 -9.65
N ASN A 73 -7.76 -8.11 -8.98
CA ASN A 73 -6.50 -8.80 -8.66
C ASN A 73 -5.49 -7.96 -7.85
N ILE A 74 -5.98 -6.94 -7.14
CA ILE A 74 -5.16 -6.09 -6.26
C ILE A 74 -5.08 -6.73 -4.88
N HIS A 75 -3.87 -6.86 -4.35
CA HIS A 75 -3.60 -7.55 -3.09
C HIS A 75 -3.70 -6.59 -1.91
N VAL A 76 -4.91 -6.47 -1.35
CA VAL A 76 -5.18 -5.65 -0.18
C VAL A 76 -5.79 -6.51 0.92
N THR A 77 -5.30 -6.33 2.15
CA THR A 77 -5.91 -6.90 3.36
C THR A 77 -6.47 -5.78 4.22
N GLY A 78 -7.32 -6.11 5.18
CA GLY A 78 -7.75 -5.11 6.14
C GLY A 78 -8.40 -5.67 7.38
N SER A 79 -8.48 -4.82 8.41
CA SER A 79 -9.11 -5.13 9.69
C SER A 79 -9.99 -3.97 10.16
N VAL A 80 -11.00 -4.30 10.97
CA VAL A 80 -11.80 -3.27 11.62
C VAL A 80 -10.98 -2.65 12.75
N CYS A 81 -10.87 -1.32 12.75
CA CYS A 81 -10.15 -0.58 13.78
C CYS A 81 -10.70 0.86 13.89
N ASP A 82 -11.05 1.26 15.09
CA ASP A 82 -11.12 2.66 15.49
C ASP A 82 -9.74 3.15 15.95
N VAL A 83 -9.08 3.93 15.09
CA VAL A 83 -7.75 4.49 15.38
C VAL A 83 -7.73 5.46 16.55
N SER A 84 -8.89 5.96 17.03
CA SER A 84 -8.94 6.75 18.26
C SER A 84 -8.76 5.90 19.53
N SER A 85 -9.13 4.62 19.46
CA SER A 85 -9.00 3.64 20.55
C SER A 85 -7.58 3.09 20.65
N ARG A 86 -6.96 3.23 21.83
CA ARG A 86 -5.60 2.74 22.06
C ARG A 86 -5.50 1.22 21.92
N ALA A 87 -6.43 0.49 22.51
CA ALA A 87 -6.44 -0.97 22.46
C ALA A 87 -6.59 -1.49 21.02
N GLU A 88 -7.42 -0.82 20.21
CA GLU A 88 -7.59 -1.20 18.81
C GLU A 88 -6.37 -0.85 17.95
N ARG A 89 -5.68 0.27 18.24
CA ARG A 89 -4.39 0.57 17.59
C ARG A 89 -3.33 -0.49 17.91
N GLU A 90 -3.25 -0.94 19.16
CA GLU A 90 -2.30 -1.99 19.57
C GLU A 90 -2.59 -3.30 18.81
N LYS A 91 -3.85 -3.73 18.77
CA LYS A 91 -4.28 -4.90 17.98
C LYS A 91 -4.00 -4.74 16.48
N LEU A 92 -4.34 -3.59 15.89
CA LEU A 92 -4.06 -3.32 14.47
C LEU A 92 -2.56 -3.48 14.16
N MET A 93 -1.69 -3.00 15.05
CA MET A 93 -0.25 -3.12 14.85
C MET A 93 0.26 -4.56 15.03
N GLU A 94 -0.36 -5.38 15.89
CA GLU A 94 -0.08 -6.81 15.98
C GLU A 94 -0.47 -7.54 14.69
N ASP A 95 -1.66 -7.27 14.16
CA ASP A 95 -2.14 -7.83 12.89
C ASP A 95 -1.19 -7.45 11.74
N VAL A 96 -0.84 -6.16 11.63
CA VAL A 96 0.08 -5.63 10.61
C VAL A 96 1.47 -6.26 10.74
N ARG A 97 1.98 -6.42 11.97
CA ARG A 97 3.25 -7.08 12.23
C ARG A 97 3.22 -8.54 11.75
N SER A 98 2.12 -9.25 11.99
CA SER A 98 1.96 -10.65 11.56
C SER A 98 1.90 -10.74 10.02
N ILE A 99 1.02 -9.97 9.40
CA ILE A 99 0.77 -9.97 7.95
C ILE A 99 2.03 -9.59 7.18
N PHE A 100 2.76 -8.56 7.64
CA PHE A 100 3.95 -8.06 6.98
C PHE A 100 5.26 -8.67 7.50
N GLN A 101 5.19 -9.74 8.30
CA GLN A 101 6.36 -10.45 8.83
C GLN A 101 7.34 -9.49 9.53
N GLY A 102 6.81 -8.51 10.25
CA GLY A 102 7.55 -7.51 11.02
C GLY A 102 8.09 -6.33 10.22
N LYS A 103 7.84 -6.22 8.91
CA LYS A 103 8.37 -5.13 8.09
C LYS A 103 7.25 -4.22 7.59
N LEU A 104 7.18 -3.00 8.12
CA LEU A 104 6.30 -1.93 7.60
C LEU A 104 7.15 -0.84 6.93
N ASN A 105 6.93 -0.58 5.64
CA ASN A 105 7.68 0.44 4.91
C ASN A 105 6.98 1.80 4.89
N ILE A 106 5.67 1.81 4.71
CA ILE A 106 4.87 3.01 4.51
C ILE A 106 3.73 3.02 5.54
N LEU A 107 3.54 4.17 6.19
CA LEU A 107 2.41 4.42 7.08
C LEU A 107 1.71 5.69 6.62
N HIS A 108 0.46 5.56 6.16
CA HIS A 108 -0.39 6.71 5.89
C HIS A 108 -1.40 6.88 7.03
N LEU A 109 -1.36 8.05 7.68
CA LEU A 109 -2.28 8.43 8.73
C LEU A 109 -3.23 9.50 8.21
N MET A 110 -4.53 9.21 8.21
CA MET A 110 -5.53 10.25 8.04
C MET A 110 -5.57 11.14 9.29
N ARG A 111 -5.61 12.46 9.10
CA ARG A 111 -5.82 13.40 10.20
C ARG A 111 -7.26 13.23 10.69
N LEU A 112 -7.41 12.79 11.94
CA LEU A 112 -8.69 12.74 12.66
C LEU A 112 -9.23 14.15 12.92
#